data_AF-A0A1V8M7J9-F1
#
_entry.id   AF-A0A1V8M7J9-F1
#
_cell.length_a   1.000
_cell.length_b   1.000
_cell.length_c   1.000
_cell.angle_alpha   90.00
_cell.angle_beta   90.00
_cell.angle_gamma   90.00
#
_symmetry.space_group_name_H-M   'P 1'
#
loop_
_entity.id
_entity.type
_entity.pdbx_description
1 polymer ?
#
loop_
_entity_poly.entity_id
_entity_poly.type
_entity_poly.pdbx_seq_one_letter_code
_entity_poly.pdbx_strand_id
1 'polypeptide(L)'
;MTKRIDEARKVGEALLDDLETSSSPIDAILMRAKRLARLMRDSDAQLWLDLETRGYPTDFSFSDLGTCRQYAVSGGRLTVEDSKYYSQSLPEIEANAESDEALLDSLRTTRTPNTKVKNFIEKDATEALMSTQLKIQFNQKKNYASTKSLYSSMKLAVHSYATDTYLAIELGDVAEDIFESTRNIVDAFVRSHCPNAAEKLIAINERMSDGSTESRSAALTSCRRLLMEVADSVFPARDEEWKDRGGKARKVGVEQYKNRLLAYLAELGESSGSFTLLESELEHLASRLDDIYNKTCKGVHIDVSEGEAQLAVIHTYLFIGEIATYTSQVE
;
A
#
# COMPACT_ATOMS: atom_id res chain seq x y z
N MET A 1 11.66 11.35 5.54
CA MET A 1 10.45 10.61 5.13
C MET A 1 10.05 9.61 6.22
N THR A 2 11.02 8.84 6.72
CA THR A 2 10.96 7.92 7.89
C THR A 2 10.15 8.43 9.08
N LYS A 3 10.49 9.58 9.68
CA LYS A 3 9.80 10.09 10.90
C LYS A 3 8.27 10.20 10.78
N ARG A 4 7.75 10.47 9.58
CA ARG A 4 6.31 10.61 9.33
C ARG A 4 5.62 9.24 9.27
N ILE A 5 6.26 8.26 8.63
CA ILE A 5 5.75 6.90 8.50
C ILE A 5 5.77 6.22 9.88
N ASP A 6 6.83 6.44 10.65
CA ASP A 6 6.92 5.98 12.05
C ASP A 6 5.78 6.55 12.92
N GLU A 7 5.46 7.83 12.75
CA GLU A 7 4.33 8.46 13.43
C GLU A 7 2.98 7.90 12.95
N ALA A 8 2.84 7.65 11.64
CA ALA A 8 1.64 7.04 11.07
C ALA A 8 1.40 5.64 11.64
N ARG A 9 2.46 4.83 11.80
CA ARG A 9 2.38 3.50 12.41
C ARG A 9 1.87 3.55 13.84
N LYS A 10 2.48 4.41 14.68
CA LYS A 10 2.06 4.60 16.07
C LYS A 10 0.60 5.05 16.19
N VAL A 11 0.17 5.94 15.29
CA VAL A 11 -1.21 6.42 15.25
C VAL A 11 -2.16 5.31 14.78
N GLY A 12 -1.75 4.49 13.80
CA GLY A 12 -2.51 3.35 13.28
C GLY A 12 -2.70 2.25 14.32
N GLU A 13 -1.63 1.83 15.00
CA GLU A 13 -1.66 0.82 16.08
C GLU A 13 -2.61 1.27 17.20
N ALA A 14 -2.41 2.49 17.71
CA ALA A 14 -3.28 3.04 18.74
C ALA A 14 -4.74 3.21 18.28
N LEU A 15 -4.98 3.46 16.99
CA LEU A 15 -6.34 3.57 16.45
C LEU A 15 -7.04 2.20 16.40
N LEU A 16 -6.32 1.16 15.99
CA LEU A 16 -6.82 -0.21 15.98
C LEU A 16 -7.13 -0.68 17.41
N ASP A 17 -6.23 -0.44 18.36
CA ASP A 17 -6.44 -0.76 19.77
C ASP A 17 -7.71 -0.11 20.34
N ASP A 18 -7.92 1.18 20.06
CA ASP A 18 -9.11 1.94 20.48
C ASP A 18 -10.41 1.35 19.87
N LEU A 19 -10.35 0.94 18.59
CA LEU A 19 -11.49 0.39 17.86
C LEU A 19 -11.88 -1.01 18.36
N GLU A 20 -10.89 -1.88 18.59
CA GLU A 20 -11.06 -3.27 19.04
C GLU A 20 -11.46 -3.34 20.52
N THR A 21 -10.81 -2.55 21.37
CA THR A 21 -11.09 -2.52 22.82
C THR A 21 -12.34 -1.68 23.14
N SER A 22 -12.84 -0.88 22.20
CA SER A 22 -13.97 0.03 22.38
C SER A 22 -13.79 1.00 23.57
N SER A 23 -12.57 1.47 23.79
CA SER A 23 -12.22 2.30 24.95
C SER A 23 -12.56 3.79 24.77
N SER A 24 -12.74 4.24 23.53
CA SER A 24 -12.83 5.65 23.15
C SER A 24 -14.15 5.98 22.46
N PRO A 25 -14.73 7.19 22.66
CA PRO A 25 -15.90 7.65 21.91
C PRO A 25 -15.57 7.80 20.41
N ILE A 26 -16.58 7.70 19.55
CA ILE A 26 -16.35 7.66 18.10
C ILE A 26 -15.72 8.96 17.56
N ASP A 27 -15.99 10.11 18.19
CA ASP A 27 -15.35 11.39 17.84
C ASP A 27 -13.82 11.33 17.96
N ALA A 28 -13.31 10.75 19.04
CA ALA A 28 -11.88 10.62 19.27
C ALA A 28 -11.24 9.66 18.25
N ILE A 29 -11.95 8.58 17.93
CA ILE A 29 -11.55 7.59 16.91
C ILE A 29 -11.49 8.25 15.53
N LEU A 30 -12.52 9.00 15.13
CA LEU A 30 -12.58 9.70 13.84
C LEU A 30 -11.48 10.76 13.72
N MET A 31 -11.20 11.52 14.78
CA MET A 31 -10.10 12.50 14.79
C MET A 31 -8.73 11.84 14.64
N ARG A 32 -8.53 10.67 15.27
CA ARG A 32 -7.30 9.88 15.15
C ARG A 32 -7.17 9.25 13.77
N ALA A 33 -8.25 8.72 13.20
CA ALA A 33 -8.30 8.25 11.81
C ALA A 33 -7.98 9.38 10.82
N LYS A 34 -8.53 10.59 11.03
CA LYS A 34 -8.24 11.76 10.20
C LYS A 34 -6.80 12.24 10.35
N ARG A 35 -6.17 12.03 11.51
CA ARG A 35 -4.72 12.22 11.69
C ARG A 35 -3.92 11.21 10.88
N LEU A 36 -4.30 9.94 10.89
CA LEU A 36 -3.66 8.90 10.09
C LEU A 36 -3.74 9.24 8.58
N ALA A 37 -4.93 9.60 8.09
CA ALA A 37 -5.14 10.01 6.70
C ALA A 37 -4.26 11.19 6.29
N ARG A 38 -4.10 12.20 7.17
CA ARG A 38 -3.18 13.34 6.96
C ARG A 38 -1.73 12.92 6.86
N LEU A 39 -1.27 12.02 7.75
CA LEU A 39 0.11 11.52 7.73
C LEU A 39 0.38 10.77 6.42
N MET A 40 -0.60 10.01 5.94
CA MET A 40 -0.53 9.28 4.67
C MET A 40 -0.75 10.15 3.43
N ARG A 41 -1.18 11.40 3.60
CA ARG A 41 -1.58 12.33 2.50
C ARG A 41 -2.72 11.79 1.64
N ASP A 42 -3.59 11.01 2.26
CA ASP A 42 -4.80 10.51 1.62
C ASP A 42 -5.89 11.60 1.70
N SER A 43 -6.13 12.29 0.57
CA SER A 43 -7.15 13.34 0.50
C SER A 43 -8.57 12.79 0.52
N ASP A 44 -8.77 11.61 -0.08
CA ASP A 44 -10.08 10.96 -0.18
C ASP A 44 -10.54 10.52 1.22
N ALA A 45 -9.64 9.89 1.99
CA ALA A 45 -9.93 9.49 3.36
C ALA A 45 -10.12 10.69 4.28
N GLN A 46 -9.39 11.78 4.08
CA GLN A 46 -9.62 13.01 4.84
C GLN A 46 -11.01 13.59 4.59
N LEU A 47 -11.48 13.60 3.34
CA LEU A 47 -12.83 14.05 2.98
C LEU A 47 -13.89 13.11 3.56
N TRP A 48 -13.70 11.80 3.39
CA TRP A 48 -14.61 10.80 3.92
C TRP A 48 -14.77 10.91 5.44
N LEU A 49 -13.67 10.91 6.20
CA LEU A 49 -13.69 11.00 7.66
C LEU A 49 -14.24 12.34 8.15
N ASP A 50 -14.03 13.42 7.39
CA ASP A 50 -14.65 14.72 7.67
C ASP A 50 -16.18 14.65 7.56
N LEU A 51 -16.70 14.00 6.51
CA LEU A 51 -18.12 13.76 6.31
C LEU A 51 -18.70 12.81 7.37
N GLU A 52 -17.96 11.78 7.78
CA GLU A 52 -18.36 10.91 8.90
C GLU A 52 -18.49 11.69 10.21
N THR A 53 -17.63 12.70 10.42
CA THR A 53 -17.66 13.54 11.63
C THR A 53 -18.78 14.58 11.59
N ARG A 54 -18.99 15.28 10.46
CA ARG A 54 -19.94 16.40 10.37
C ARG A 54 -21.31 16.04 9.80
N GLY A 55 -21.45 14.86 9.22
CA GLY A 55 -22.61 14.46 8.43
C GLY A 55 -22.48 14.83 6.96
N TYR A 56 -23.37 14.25 6.15
CA TYR A 56 -23.34 14.35 4.69
C TYR A 56 -24.36 15.39 4.22
N PRO A 57 -23.99 16.27 3.27
CA PRO A 57 -24.94 17.15 2.58
C PRO A 57 -26.06 16.37 1.90
N THR A 58 -27.23 16.98 1.73
CA THR A 58 -28.43 16.33 1.13
C THR A 58 -28.27 15.95 -0.34
N ASP A 59 -27.41 16.65 -1.08
CA ASP A 59 -27.14 16.42 -2.50
C ASP A 59 -25.71 15.87 -2.74
N PHE A 60 -25.17 15.13 -1.77
CA PHE A 60 -23.79 14.63 -1.86
C PHE A 60 -23.65 13.48 -2.88
N SER A 61 -22.65 13.60 -3.76
CA SER A 61 -22.27 12.55 -4.71
C SER A 61 -21.21 11.64 -4.09
N PHE A 62 -21.53 10.36 -3.88
CA PHE A 62 -20.56 9.37 -3.36
C PHE A 62 -19.42 9.05 -4.33
N SER A 63 -19.51 9.50 -5.59
CA SER A 63 -18.39 9.44 -6.53
C SER A 63 -17.23 10.35 -6.10
N ASP A 64 -17.52 11.39 -5.32
CA ASP A 64 -16.54 12.38 -4.88
C ASP A 64 -15.63 11.83 -3.77
N LEU A 65 -15.97 10.66 -3.19
CA LEU A 65 -15.15 9.96 -2.19
C LEU A 65 -13.99 9.16 -2.80
N GLY A 66 -13.91 9.06 -4.13
CA GLY A 66 -12.83 8.35 -4.81
C GLY A 66 -12.65 6.92 -4.30
N THR A 67 -11.45 6.62 -3.80
CA THR A 67 -11.07 5.30 -3.26
C THR A 67 -11.85 4.92 -1.99
N CYS A 68 -12.25 5.90 -1.19
CA CYS A 68 -12.93 5.68 0.09
C CYS A 68 -14.41 5.30 -0.04
N ARG A 69 -14.96 5.32 -1.27
CA ARG A 69 -16.31 4.84 -1.55
C ARG A 69 -16.51 3.39 -1.09
N GLN A 70 -15.47 2.56 -1.15
CA GLN A 70 -15.54 1.16 -0.72
C GLN A 70 -15.90 1.04 0.77
N TYR A 71 -15.35 1.91 1.62
CA TYR A 71 -15.60 1.92 3.07
C TYR A 71 -17.01 2.45 3.38
N ALA A 72 -17.48 3.46 2.64
CA ALA A 72 -18.85 3.94 2.79
C ALA A 72 -19.90 2.87 2.41
N VAL A 73 -19.62 2.06 1.39
CA VAL A 73 -20.48 0.94 0.98
C VAL A 73 -20.40 -0.20 1.99
N SER A 74 -19.21 -0.62 2.40
CA SER A 74 -19.05 -1.72 3.38
C SER A 74 -19.64 -1.37 4.75
N GLY A 75 -19.59 -0.10 5.14
CA GLY A 75 -20.21 0.41 6.36
C GLY A 75 -21.73 0.49 6.31
N GLY A 76 -22.36 0.22 5.16
CA GLY A 76 -23.82 0.30 5.00
C GLY A 76 -24.35 1.72 4.90
N ARG A 77 -23.48 2.71 4.69
CA ARG A 77 -23.87 4.12 4.54
C ARG A 77 -24.53 4.39 3.19
N LEU A 78 -24.16 3.63 2.17
CA LEU A 78 -24.76 3.66 0.83
C LEU A 78 -25.35 2.29 0.49
N THR A 79 -26.67 2.22 0.28
CA THR A 79 -27.30 1.04 -0.31
C THR A 79 -27.21 1.14 -1.83
N VAL A 80 -26.40 0.27 -2.43
CA VAL A 80 -26.12 0.27 -3.89
C VAL A 80 -27.39 0.16 -4.74
N GLU A 81 -28.43 -0.49 -4.21
CA GLU A 81 -29.69 -0.77 -4.92
C GLU A 81 -30.64 0.45 -4.98
N ASP A 82 -30.68 1.28 -3.93
CA ASP A 82 -31.68 2.34 -3.76
C ASP A 82 -31.12 3.76 -3.89
N SER A 83 -29.79 3.93 -3.96
CA SER A 83 -29.08 5.23 -3.89
C SER A 83 -29.47 6.10 -2.68
N LYS A 84 -30.13 5.51 -1.67
CA LYS A 84 -30.42 6.14 -0.40
C LYS A 84 -29.21 6.00 0.50
N TYR A 85 -28.88 7.08 1.19
CA TYR A 85 -27.80 7.12 2.15
C TYR A 85 -28.24 7.83 3.42
N TYR A 86 -27.57 7.51 4.52
CA TYR A 86 -27.76 8.17 5.80
C TYR A 86 -26.98 9.48 5.80
N SER A 87 -27.66 10.61 6.00
CA SER A 87 -27.03 11.94 6.05
C SER A 87 -26.44 12.26 7.44
N GLN A 88 -26.89 11.56 8.47
CA GLN A 88 -26.46 11.77 9.84
C GLN A 88 -24.95 11.55 10.00
N SER A 89 -24.36 12.28 10.93
CA SER A 89 -22.97 12.07 11.34
C SER A 89 -22.83 10.77 12.13
N LEU A 90 -21.67 10.14 12.09
CA LEU A 90 -21.42 8.93 12.87
C LEU A 90 -21.54 9.17 14.40
N PRO A 91 -21.07 10.31 14.96
CA PRO A 91 -21.35 10.67 16.36
C PRO A 91 -22.83 10.83 16.67
N GLU A 92 -23.63 11.37 15.76
CA GLU A 92 -25.09 11.46 15.95
C GLU A 92 -25.74 10.07 16.00
N ILE A 93 -25.29 9.13 15.16
CA ILE A 93 -25.77 7.74 15.18
C ILE A 93 -25.37 7.03 16.49
N GLU A 94 -24.15 7.29 17.01
CA GLU A 94 -23.72 6.81 18.33
C GLU A 94 -24.64 7.32 19.44
N ALA A 95 -24.84 8.64 19.50
CA ALA A 95 -25.69 9.28 20.49
C ALA A 95 -27.15 8.79 20.42
N ASN A 96 -27.68 8.52 19.22
CA ASN A 96 -29.00 7.94 19.04
C ASN A 96 -29.06 6.50 19.57
N ALA A 97 -28.03 5.68 19.32
CA ALA A 97 -27.97 4.32 19.85
C ALA A 97 -27.91 4.30 21.39
N GLU A 98 -27.12 5.18 22.00
CA GLU A 98 -27.04 5.32 23.46
C GLU A 98 -28.35 5.83 24.07
N SER A 99 -28.99 6.80 23.42
CA SER A 99 -30.30 7.32 23.84
C SER A 99 -31.38 6.24 23.76
N ASP A 100 -31.37 5.45 22.69
CA ASP A 100 -32.29 4.34 22.49
C ASP A 100 -32.10 3.25 23.56
N GLU A 101 -30.86 2.98 23.97
CA GLU A 101 -30.50 2.05 25.04
C GLU A 101 -30.99 2.52 26.41
N ALA A 102 -30.73 3.78 26.76
CA ALA A 102 -31.19 4.40 28.00
C ALA A 102 -32.72 4.38 28.11
N LEU A 103 -33.42 4.63 27.00
CA LEU A 103 -34.88 4.55 26.95
C LEU A 103 -35.36 3.10 27.17
N LEU A 104 -34.72 2.10 26.56
CA LEU A 104 -35.05 0.69 26.80
C LEU A 104 -34.88 0.29 28.27
N ASP A 105 -33.83 0.75 28.93
CA ASP A 105 -33.58 0.44 30.34
C ASP A 105 -34.58 1.15 31.27
N SER A 106 -35.00 2.37 30.95
CA SER A 106 -36.10 3.05 31.66
C SER A 106 -37.44 2.32 31.50
N LEU A 107 -37.68 1.72 30.33
CA LEU A 107 -38.89 0.95 30.04
C LEU A 107 -38.86 -0.44 30.70
N ARG A 108 -37.67 -1.00 30.98
CA ARG A 108 -37.52 -2.25 31.75
C ARG A 108 -37.76 -2.06 33.25
N THR A 109 -37.42 -0.88 33.77
CA THR A 109 -37.52 -0.56 35.21
C THR A 109 -38.91 -0.10 35.64
N THR A 110 -39.77 0.28 34.70
CA THR A 110 -41.19 0.61 34.97
C THR A 110 -41.99 -0.66 35.32
N ARG A 111 -42.21 -0.88 36.62
CA ARG A 111 -43.04 -1.99 37.12
C ARG A 111 -44.51 -1.77 36.77
N THR A 112 -45.18 -2.85 36.36
CA THR A 112 -46.65 -2.87 36.27
C THR A 112 -47.26 -2.51 37.62
N PRO A 113 -48.23 -1.59 37.68
CA PRO A 113 -48.89 -1.24 38.92
C PRO A 113 -49.54 -2.49 39.53
N ASN A 114 -49.14 -2.83 40.75
CA ASN A 114 -49.62 -4.01 41.49
C ASN A 114 -51.00 -3.77 42.11
N THR A 115 -51.88 -3.07 41.38
CA THR A 115 -53.22 -2.71 41.83
C THR A 115 -54.20 -3.75 41.34
N LYS A 116 -54.93 -4.40 42.25
CA LYS A 116 -56.04 -5.29 41.91
C LYS A 116 -57.07 -4.51 41.09
N VAL A 117 -57.27 -4.91 39.84
CA VAL A 117 -58.28 -4.37 38.93
C VAL A 117 -59.66 -4.55 39.58
N LYS A 118 -60.42 -3.46 39.79
CA LYS A 118 -61.67 -3.51 40.56
C LYS A 118 -62.91 -3.66 39.69
N ASN A 119 -62.87 -3.19 38.44
CA ASN A 119 -64.03 -3.16 37.54
C ASN A 119 -63.65 -3.45 36.07
N PHE A 120 -64.62 -3.84 35.23
CA PHE A 120 -64.42 -4.11 33.79
C PHE A 120 -63.84 -2.90 33.03
N ILE A 121 -64.25 -1.67 33.35
CA ILE A 121 -63.71 -0.44 32.74
C ILE A 121 -62.23 -0.26 33.09
N GLU A 122 -61.85 -0.55 34.35
CA GLU A 122 -60.45 -0.51 34.79
C GLU A 122 -59.63 -1.61 34.11
N LYS A 123 -60.22 -2.78 33.87
CA LYS A 123 -59.60 -3.89 33.13
C LYS A 123 -59.26 -3.46 31.71
N ASP A 124 -60.22 -2.95 30.96
CA ASP A 124 -60.03 -2.55 29.56
C ASP A 124 -59.03 -1.40 29.44
N ALA A 125 -59.08 -0.42 30.36
CA ALA A 125 -58.09 0.66 30.41
C ALA A 125 -56.68 0.14 30.73
N THR A 126 -56.56 -0.83 31.64
CA THR A 126 -55.28 -1.45 32.00
C THR A 126 -54.72 -2.29 30.84
N GLU A 127 -55.55 -3.07 30.16
CA GLU A 127 -55.15 -3.85 28.97
C GLU A 127 -54.75 -2.95 27.80
N ALA A 128 -55.48 -1.85 27.56
CA ALA A 128 -55.13 -0.85 26.55
C ALA A 128 -53.77 -0.18 26.84
N LEU A 129 -53.53 0.22 28.09
CA LEU A 129 -52.24 0.78 28.52
C LEU A 129 -51.10 -0.24 28.40
N MET A 130 -51.31 -1.49 28.84
CA MET A 130 -50.33 -2.57 28.73
C MET A 130 -49.97 -2.87 27.28
N SER A 131 -50.97 -2.95 26.39
CA SER A 131 -50.76 -3.18 24.96
C SER A 131 -50.01 -2.03 24.28
N THR A 132 -50.28 -0.79 24.70
CA THR A 132 -49.57 0.41 24.22
C THR A 132 -48.12 0.40 24.70
N GLN A 133 -47.89 0.07 25.98
CA GLN A 133 -46.55 -0.05 26.55
C GLN A 133 -45.71 -1.13 25.84
N LEU A 134 -46.30 -2.30 25.57
CA LEU A 134 -45.62 -3.38 24.84
C LEU A 134 -45.29 -2.98 23.40
N LYS A 135 -46.19 -2.26 22.72
CA LYS A 135 -45.92 -1.71 21.37
C LYS A 135 -44.78 -0.70 21.40
N ILE A 136 -44.76 0.22 22.37
CA ILE A 136 -43.68 1.19 22.54
C ILE A 136 -42.35 0.47 22.80
N GLN A 137 -42.32 -0.51 23.71
CA GLN A 137 -41.13 -1.32 23.99
C GLN A 137 -40.63 -2.08 22.76
N PHE A 138 -41.54 -2.70 21.99
CA PHE A 138 -41.18 -3.45 20.79
C PHE A 138 -40.61 -2.54 19.70
N ASN A 139 -41.25 -1.40 19.45
CA ASN A 139 -40.77 -0.39 18.49
C ASN A 139 -39.41 0.16 18.92
N GLN A 140 -39.24 0.47 20.21
CA GLN A 140 -37.99 0.99 20.74
C GLN A 140 -36.86 -0.04 20.63
N LYS A 141 -37.14 -1.32 20.88
CA LYS A 141 -36.16 -2.41 20.70
C LYS A 141 -35.74 -2.52 19.24
N LYS A 142 -36.69 -2.39 18.31
CA LYS A 142 -36.42 -2.43 16.87
C LYS A 142 -35.55 -1.24 16.44
N ASN A 143 -35.86 -0.03 16.92
CA ASN A 143 -35.08 1.17 16.65
C ASN A 143 -33.65 1.02 17.16
N TYR A 144 -33.47 0.67 18.45
CA TYR A 144 -32.16 0.42 19.03
C TYR A 144 -31.34 -0.59 18.22
N ALA A 145 -31.93 -1.74 17.88
CA ALA A 145 -31.24 -2.78 17.12
C ALA A 145 -30.80 -2.29 15.74
N SER A 146 -31.65 -1.51 15.05
CA SER A 146 -31.33 -0.90 13.76
C SER A 146 -30.19 0.12 13.87
N THR A 147 -30.31 1.07 14.80
CA THR A 147 -29.32 2.14 15.01
C THR A 147 -27.98 1.56 15.45
N LYS A 148 -27.98 0.61 16.39
CA LYS A 148 -26.76 -0.05 16.88
C LYS A 148 -26.08 -0.88 15.80
N SER A 149 -26.86 -1.57 14.95
CA SER A 149 -26.31 -2.32 13.81
C SER A 149 -25.65 -1.38 12.80
N LEU A 150 -26.29 -0.25 12.49
CA LEU A 150 -25.74 0.75 11.57
C LEU A 150 -24.45 1.38 12.12
N TYR A 151 -24.47 1.80 13.39
CA TYR A 151 -23.28 2.31 14.09
C TYR A 151 -22.13 1.31 14.06
N SER A 152 -22.39 0.04 14.39
CA SER A 152 -21.36 -1.00 14.43
C SER A 152 -20.77 -1.26 13.04
N SER A 153 -21.61 -1.24 12.01
CA SER A 153 -21.20 -1.38 10.61
C SER A 153 -20.32 -0.21 10.15
N MET A 154 -20.70 1.03 10.47
CA MET A 154 -19.87 2.21 10.15
C MET A 154 -18.56 2.25 10.94
N LYS A 155 -18.57 1.84 12.22
CA LYS A 155 -17.35 1.68 13.02
C LYS A 155 -16.40 0.65 12.40
N LEU A 156 -16.94 -0.47 11.89
CA LEU A 156 -16.16 -1.47 11.16
C LEU A 156 -15.56 -0.92 9.87
N ALA A 157 -16.24 0.00 9.16
CA ALA A 157 -15.66 0.65 7.99
C ALA A 157 -14.43 1.50 8.34
N VAL A 158 -14.47 2.26 9.45
CA VAL A 158 -13.30 2.99 9.98
C VAL A 158 -12.18 2.04 10.36
N HIS A 159 -12.52 0.88 10.95
CA HIS A 159 -11.56 -0.17 11.26
C HIS A 159 -10.92 -0.77 10.00
N SER A 160 -11.69 -1.08 8.96
CA SER A 160 -11.16 -1.57 7.70
C SER A 160 -10.19 -0.57 7.08
N TYR A 161 -10.54 0.71 7.04
CA TYR A 161 -9.62 1.76 6.58
C TYR A 161 -8.32 1.80 7.39
N ALA A 162 -8.41 1.77 8.73
CA ALA A 162 -7.24 1.77 9.60
C ALA A 162 -6.36 0.54 9.36
N THR A 163 -6.97 -0.64 9.19
CA THR A 163 -6.28 -1.91 8.92
C THR A 163 -5.57 -1.88 7.58
N ASP A 164 -6.26 -1.47 6.51
CA ASP A 164 -5.70 -1.40 5.16
C ASP A 164 -4.53 -0.42 5.11
N THR A 165 -4.68 0.73 5.77
CA THR A 165 -3.62 1.74 5.86
C THR A 165 -2.42 1.23 6.65
N TYR A 166 -2.65 0.53 7.76
CA TYR A 166 -1.59 -0.07 8.58
C TYR A 166 -0.84 -1.14 7.78
N LEU A 167 -1.55 -2.04 7.12
CA LEU A 167 -0.94 -3.07 6.26
C LEU A 167 -0.16 -2.46 5.09
N ALA A 168 -0.62 -1.36 4.50
CA ALA A 168 0.11 -0.65 3.45
C ALA A 168 1.43 -0.05 3.97
N ILE A 169 1.46 0.43 5.21
CA ILE A 169 2.69 0.91 5.86
C ILE A 169 3.66 -0.25 6.10
N GLU A 170 3.19 -1.36 6.68
CA GLU A 170 4.00 -2.55 6.94
C GLU A 170 4.58 -3.15 5.65
N LEU A 171 3.78 -3.22 4.58
CA LEU A 171 4.25 -3.70 3.28
C LEU A 171 5.34 -2.81 2.69
N GLY A 172 5.22 -1.49 2.88
CA GLY A 172 6.22 -0.52 2.44
C GLY A 172 7.59 -0.77 3.09
N ASP A 173 7.61 -1.01 4.39
CA ASP A 173 8.84 -1.34 5.14
C ASP A 173 9.49 -2.62 4.61
N VAL A 174 8.70 -3.69 4.43
CA VAL A 174 9.23 -4.97 3.94
C VAL A 174 9.89 -4.80 2.57
N ALA A 175 9.27 -4.02 1.68
CA ALA A 175 9.83 -3.75 0.36
C ALA A 175 11.11 -2.89 0.43
N GLU A 176 11.14 -1.88 1.30
CA GLU A 176 12.32 -1.03 1.53
C GLU A 176 13.48 -1.85 2.11
N ASP A 177 13.21 -2.71 3.09
CA ASP A 177 14.20 -3.58 3.73
C ASP A 177 14.83 -4.59 2.75
N ILE A 178 14.01 -5.22 1.89
CA ILE A 178 14.50 -6.15 0.85
C ILE A 178 15.43 -5.41 -0.12
N PHE A 179 15.04 -4.22 -0.56
CA PHE A 179 15.85 -3.42 -1.47
C PHE A 179 17.12 -2.90 -0.79
N GLU A 180 17.04 -2.44 0.46
CA GLU A 180 18.20 -1.97 1.22
C GLU A 180 19.20 -3.10 1.50
N SER A 181 18.73 -4.29 1.85
CA SER A 181 19.57 -5.49 1.99
C SER A 181 20.31 -5.80 0.68
N THR A 182 19.60 -5.80 -0.44
CA THR A 182 20.20 -6.04 -1.77
C THR A 182 21.19 -4.93 -2.14
N ARG A 183 20.86 -3.67 -1.87
CA ARG A 183 21.75 -2.51 -2.09
C ARG A 183 23.04 -2.66 -1.30
N ASN A 184 22.97 -3.10 -0.04
CA ASN A 184 24.16 -3.28 0.79
C ASN A 184 25.11 -4.36 0.22
N ILE A 185 24.56 -5.44 -0.35
CA ILE A 185 25.33 -6.48 -1.05
C ILE A 185 26.02 -5.89 -2.29
N VAL A 186 25.26 -5.15 -3.11
CA VAL A 186 25.80 -4.46 -4.30
C VAL A 186 26.91 -3.49 -3.92
N ASP A 187 26.69 -2.65 -2.91
CA ASP A 187 27.65 -1.65 -2.45
C ASP A 187 28.94 -2.31 -1.94
N ALA A 188 28.83 -3.43 -1.21
CA ALA A 188 29.98 -4.19 -0.74
C ALA A 188 30.80 -4.74 -1.92
N PHE A 189 30.13 -5.35 -2.90
CA PHE A 189 30.75 -5.86 -4.12
C PHE A 189 31.41 -4.76 -4.96
N VAL A 190 30.73 -3.63 -5.16
CA VAL A 190 31.27 -2.48 -5.90
C VAL A 190 32.51 -1.91 -5.23
N ARG A 191 32.53 -1.83 -3.90
CA ARG A 191 33.71 -1.37 -3.15
C ARG A 191 34.91 -2.31 -3.26
N SER A 192 34.69 -3.62 -3.31
CA SER A 192 35.78 -4.61 -3.34
C SER A 192 36.28 -4.90 -4.76
N HIS A 193 35.40 -4.94 -5.75
CA HIS A 193 35.73 -5.39 -7.09
C HIS A 193 35.85 -4.23 -8.08
N CYS A 194 34.87 -3.31 -8.12
CA CYS A 194 34.76 -2.30 -9.17
C CYS A 194 34.53 -0.87 -8.63
N PRO A 195 35.51 -0.24 -7.97
CA PRO A 195 35.31 1.06 -7.31
C PRO A 195 34.85 2.18 -8.25
N ASN A 196 35.26 2.13 -9.53
CA ASN A 196 34.80 3.08 -10.56
C ASN A 196 33.29 2.99 -10.85
N ALA A 197 32.66 1.86 -10.57
CA ALA A 197 31.22 1.68 -10.73
C ALA A 197 30.42 2.52 -9.72
N ALA A 198 30.99 2.85 -8.56
CA ALA A 198 30.34 3.69 -7.54
C ALA A 198 29.97 5.08 -8.07
N GLU A 199 30.87 5.72 -8.83
CA GLU A 199 30.60 7.01 -9.45
C GLU A 199 29.42 6.93 -10.44
N LYS A 200 29.28 5.80 -11.15
CA LYS A 200 28.17 5.59 -12.09
C LYS A 200 26.84 5.42 -11.36
N LEU A 201 26.82 4.72 -10.23
CA LEU A 201 25.62 4.57 -9.39
C LEU A 201 25.11 5.92 -8.89
N ILE A 202 26.02 6.78 -8.41
CA ILE A 202 25.69 8.15 -7.99
C ILE A 202 25.12 8.94 -9.17
N ALA A 203 25.80 8.91 -10.32
CA ALA A 203 25.37 9.64 -11.50
C ALA A 203 24.05 9.13 -12.10
N ILE A 204 23.65 7.88 -11.86
CA ILE A 204 22.33 7.37 -12.23
C ILE A 204 21.26 8.01 -11.33
N ASN A 205 21.48 8.03 -10.01
CA ASN A 205 20.53 8.60 -9.04
C ASN A 205 20.32 10.11 -9.23
N GLU A 206 21.39 10.87 -9.50
CA GLU A 206 21.28 12.31 -9.78
C GLU A 206 20.41 12.59 -11.01
N ARG A 207 20.62 11.82 -12.09
CA ARG A 207 19.84 11.97 -13.33
C ARG A 207 18.38 11.54 -13.16
N MET A 208 18.13 10.49 -12.39
CA MET A 208 16.76 10.09 -12.05
C MET A 208 16.04 11.16 -11.23
N SER A 209 16.77 11.92 -10.40
CA SER A 209 16.20 12.98 -9.55
C SER A 209 15.85 14.27 -10.32
N ASP A 210 16.52 14.55 -11.44
CA ASP A 210 16.25 15.72 -12.30
C ASP A 210 14.87 15.64 -12.98
N GLY A 211 14.35 14.43 -13.21
CA GLY A 211 12.98 14.21 -13.65
C GLY A 211 12.68 14.53 -15.13
N SER A 212 13.60 15.14 -15.89
CA SER A 212 13.45 15.39 -17.32
C SER A 212 13.57 14.11 -18.17
N THR A 213 12.90 14.06 -19.31
CA THR A 213 12.93 12.91 -20.24
C THR A 213 14.34 12.62 -20.75
N GLU A 214 15.12 13.67 -21.00
CA GLU A 214 16.52 13.61 -21.39
C GLU A 214 17.39 13.02 -20.27
N SER A 215 17.18 13.46 -19.02
CA SER A 215 17.91 12.92 -17.87
C SER A 215 17.57 11.45 -17.61
N ARG A 216 16.32 11.02 -17.81
CA ARG A 216 15.94 9.59 -17.74
C ARG A 216 16.69 8.75 -18.79
N SER A 217 16.71 9.20 -20.04
CA SER A 217 17.44 8.50 -21.12
C SER A 217 18.95 8.44 -20.84
N ALA A 218 19.51 9.51 -20.29
CA ALA A 218 20.91 9.57 -19.87
C ALA A 218 21.21 8.67 -18.65
N ALA A 219 20.25 8.49 -17.73
CA ALA A 219 20.35 7.54 -16.63
C ALA A 219 20.45 6.10 -17.16
N LEU A 220 19.61 5.71 -18.11
CA LEU A 220 19.64 4.36 -18.70
C LEU A 220 20.91 4.11 -19.52
N THR A 221 21.40 5.11 -20.24
CA THR A 221 22.73 5.05 -20.87
C THR A 221 23.83 4.83 -19.82
N SER A 222 23.67 5.38 -18.62
CA SER A 222 24.62 5.19 -17.52
C SER A 222 24.49 3.81 -16.87
N CYS A 223 23.30 3.22 -16.80
CA CYS A 223 23.11 1.81 -16.43
C CYS A 223 23.86 0.88 -17.37
N ARG A 224 23.82 1.11 -18.69
CA ARG A 224 24.62 0.34 -19.65
C ARG A 224 26.11 0.45 -19.35
N ARG A 225 26.60 1.67 -19.09
CA ARG A 225 28.01 1.92 -18.77
C ARG A 225 28.44 1.28 -17.46
N LEU A 226 27.57 1.27 -16.47
CA LEU A 226 27.78 0.57 -15.22
C LEU A 226 27.99 -0.93 -15.45
N LEU A 227 27.14 -1.58 -16.26
CA LEU A 227 27.31 -2.99 -16.60
C LEU A 227 28.62 -3.27 -17.37
N MET A 228 29.04 -2.35 -18.24
CA MET A 228 30.34 -2.45 -18.92
C MET A 228 31.50 -2.36 -17.93
N GLU A 229 31.46 -1.44 -16.97
CA GLU A 229 32.51 -1.28 -15.96
C GLU A 229 32.60 -2.52 -15.04
N VAL A 230 31.44 -3.05 -14.62
CA VAL A 230 31.39 -4.30 -13.87
C VAL A 230 32.00 -5.43 -14.70
N ALA A 231 31.63 -5.54 -15.98
CA ALA A 231 32.19 -6.54 -16.89
C ALA A 231 33.71 -6.39 -17.05
N ASP A 232 34.22 -5.17 -17.21
CA ASP A 232 35.66 -4.88 -17.34
C ASP A 232 36.44 -5.32 -16.08
N SER A 233 35.82 -5.18 -14.92
CA SER A 233 36.41 -5.57 -13.64
C SER A 233 36.42 -7.08 -13.41
N VAL A 234 35.32 -7.77 -13.70
CA VAL A 234 35.18 -9.21 -13.38
C VAL A 234 35.68 -10.12 -14.51
N PHE A 235 35.62 -9.63 -15.75
CA PHE A 235 36.06 -10.36 -16.94
C PHE A 235 36.61 -9.37 -17.99
N PRO A 236 37.91 -9.04 -17.91
CA PRO A 236 38.55 -8.10 -18.82
C PRO A 236 38.40 -8.50 -20.29
N ALA A 237 38.29 -7.51 -21.17
CA ALA A 237 38.18 -7.75 -22.59
C ALA A 237 39.43 -8.45 -23.15
N ARG A 238 39.23 -9.45 -24.01
CA ARG A 238 40.29 -10.21 -24.68
C ARG A 238 39.94 -10.53 -26.13
N ASP A 239 40.98 -10.73 -26.94
CA ASP A 239 40.82 -11.07 -28.36
C ASP A 239 40.39 -12.53 -28.59
N GLU A 240 40.69 -13.41 -27.63
CA GLU A 240 40.32 -14.83 -27.68
C GLU A 240 38.84 -15.05 -27.41
N GLU A 241 38.19 -15.84 -28.27
CA GLU A 241 36.78 -16.20 -28.09
C GLU A 241 36.58 -17.09 -26.86
N TRP A 242 35.57 -16.77 -26.07
CA TRP A 242 35.12 -17.61 -24.96
C TRP A 242 34.17 -18.70 -25.47
N LYS A 243 34.36 -19.95 -25.04
CA LYS A 243 33.42 -21.03 -25.33
C LYS A 243 32.37 -21.09 -24.22
N ASP A 244 31.11 -20.91 -24.59
CA ASP A 244 30.01 -21.04 -23.65
C ASP A 244 29.79 -22.50 -23.23
N ARG A 245 28.92 -22.73 -22.23
CA ARG A 245 28.58 -24.08 -21.73
C ARG A 245 27.99 -24.99 -22.81
N GLY A 246 27.42 -24.42 -23.88
CA GLY A 246 26.93 -25.15 -25.06
C GLY A 246 28.00 -25.43 -26.12
N GLY A 247 29.25 -25.03 -25.89
CA GLY A 247 30.37 -25.21 -26.82
C GLY A 247 30.44 -24.18 -27.95
N LYS A 248 29.59 -23.14 -27.93
CA LYS A 248 29.59 -22.08 -28.94
C LYS A 248 30.64 -21.02 -28.60
N ALA A 249 31.45 -20.66 -29.59
CA ALA A 249 32.42 -19.59 -29.44
C ALA A 249 31.72 -18.21 -29.48
N ARG A 250 32.01 -17.37 -28.49
CA ARG A 250 31.47 -16.02 -28.33
C ARG A 250 32.62 -15.03 -28.16
N LYS A 251 32.52 -13.89 -28.85
CA LYS A 251 33.48 -12.79 -28.71
C LYS A 251 33.31 -12.10 -27.36
N VAL A 252 34.42 -11.79 -26.71
CA VAL A 252 34.51 -11.15 -25.38
C VAL A 252 35.39 -9.90 -25.44
N GLY A 253 35.20 -9.09 -26.49
CA GLY A 253 35.86 -7.79 -26.64
C GLY A 253 35.18 -6.69 -25.82
N VAL A 254 35.68 -5.46 -25.96
CA VAL A 254 35.24 -4.27 -25.21
C VAL A 254 33.72 -4.06 -25.32
N GLU A 255 33.19 -4.10 -26.55
CA GLU A 255 31.75 -3.91 -26.82
C GLU A 255 30.87 -5.10 -26.40
N GLN A 256 31.45 -6.29 -26.17
CA GLN A 256 30.70 -7.51 -25.83
C GLN A 256 30.57 -7.70 -24.31
N TYR A 257 30.22 -6.64 -23.58
CA TYR A 257 30.05 -6.69 -22.12
C TYR A 257 29.06 -7.77 -21.66
N LYS A 258 27.99 -8.02 -22.41
CA LYS A 258 27.04 -9.11 -22.12
C LYS A 258 27.73 -10.47 -22.06
N ASN A 259 28.50 -10.80 -23.09
CA ASN A 259 29.22 -12.07 -23.15
C ASN A 259 30.28 -12.18 -22.05
N ARG A 260 30.88 -11.05 -21.64
CA ARG A 260 31.87 -11.01 -20.55
C ARG A 260 31.23 -11.28 -19.19
N LEU A 261 30.05 -10.71 -18.93
CA LEU A 261 29.26 -11.02 -17.72
C LEU A 261 28.79 -12.47 -17.71
N LEU A 262 28.33 -13.01 -18.86
CA LEU A 262 27.98 -14.43 -18.97
C LEU A 262 29.18 -15.35 -18.77
N ALA A 263 30.36 -14.98 -19.28
CA ALA A 263 31.57 -15.76 -19.10
C ALA A 263 31.97 -15.84 -17.63
N TYR A 264 31.93 -14.71 -16.93
CA TYR A 264 32.17 -14.65 -15.49
C TYR A 264 31.19 -15.53 -14.71
N LEU A 265 29.88 -15.39 -14.95
CA LEU A 265 28.86 -16.20 -14.29
C LEU A 265 29.01 -17.71 -14.60
N ALA A 266 29.48 -18.05 -15.80
CA ALA A 266 29.72 -19.44 -16.16
C ALA A 266 30.91 -20.05 -15.39
N GLU A 267 31.95 -19.26 -15.13
CA GLU A 267 33.15 -19.63 -14.38
C GLU A 267 32.87 -19.84 -12.88
N LEU A 268 31.90 -19.12 -12.30
CA LEU A 268 31.47 -19.28 -10.90
C LEU A 268 30.79 -20.63 -10.60
N GLY A 269 30.59 -21.50 -11.59
CA GLY A 269 30.22 -22.91 -11.35
C GLY A 269 28.73 -23.15 -11.07
N GLU A 270 27.85 -22.21 -11.43
CA GLU A 270 26.42 -22.29 -11.14
C GLU A 270 25.70 -23.52 -11.72
N SER A 271 24.58 -23.91 -11.09
CA SER A 271 23.70 -24.94 -11.64
C SER A 271 23.21 -24.55 -13.05
N SER A 272 22.96 -25.54 -13.93
CA SER A 272 22.55 -25.24 -15.30
C SER A 272 21.25 -24.43 -15.39
N GLY A 273 20.34 -24.60 -14.42
CA GLY A 273 19.07 -23.86 -14.35
C GLY A 273 19.25 -22.40 -13.95
N SER A 274 20.01 -22.12 -12.88
CA SER A 274 20.28 -20.74 -12.42
C SER A 274 20.97 -19.93 -13.51
N PHE A 275 21.95 -20.52 -14.19
CA PHE A 275 22.67 -19.87 -15.28
C PHE A 275 21.76 -19.49 -16.45
N THR A 276 20.84 -20.38 -16.85
CA THR A 276 19.90 -20.08 -17.95
C THR A 276 18.93 -18.95 -17.63
N LEU A 277 18.51 -18.83 -16.36
CA LEU A 277 17.66 -17.73 -15.92
C LEU A 277 18.41 -16.39 -16.03
N LEU A 278 19.62 -16.33 -15.46
CA LEU A 278 20.49 -15.15 -15.51
C LEU A 278 20.84 -14.75 -16.95
N GLU A 279 21.07 -15.73 -17.84
CA GLU A 279 21.31 -15.46 -19.27
C GLU A 279 20.10 -14.75 -19.90
N SER A 280 18.89 -15.23 -19.60
CA SER A 280 17.66 -14.62 -20.13
C SER A 280 17.39 -13.22 -19.57
N GLU A 281 17.65 -13.01 -18.28
CA GLU A 281 17.46 -11.72 -17.61
C GLU A 281 18.47 -10.68 -18.10
N LEU A 282 19.74 -11.06 -18.21
CA LEU A 282 20.78 -10.21 -18.79
C LEU A 282 20.45 -9.84 -20.23
N GLU A 283 20.02 -10.80 -21.06
CA GLU A 283 19.69 -10.51 -22.46
C GLU A 283 18.54 -9.51 -22.56
N HIS A 284 17.48 -9.68 -21.76
CA HIS A 284 16.34 -8.76 -21.73
C HIS A 284 16.74 -7.36 -21.25
N LEU A 285 17.45 -7.28 -20.12
CA LEU A 285 17.92 -6.00 -19.56
C LEU A 285 18.85 -5.29 -20.56
N ALA A 286 19.82 -6.00 -21.10
CA ALA A 286 20.81 -5.42 -21.98
C ALA A 286 20.21 -5.01 -23.33
N SER A 287 19.29 -5.80 -23.90
CA SER A 287 18.52 -5.41 -25.09
C SER A 287 17.81 -4.07 -24.88
N ARG A 288 17.10 -3.94 -23.74
CA ARG A 288 16.42 -2.70 -23.36
C ARG A 288 17.36 -1.52 -23.25
N LEU A 289 18.51 -1.68 -22.58
CA LEU A 289 19.50 -0.61 -22.40
C LEU A 289 20.19 -0.23 -23.71
N ASP A 290 20.52 -1.21 -24.56
CA ASP A 290 21.17 -1.01 -25.85
C ASP A 290 20.24 -0.28 -26.83
N ASP A 291 18.95 -0.61 -26.87
CA ASP A 291 17.97 0.04 -27.74
C ASP A 291 17.83 1.53 -27.41
N ILE A 292 17.80 1.85 -26.12
CA ILE A 292 17.74 3.24 -25.65
C ILE A 292 19.03 3.97 -26.00
N TYR A 293 20.19 3.38 -25.69
CA TYR A 293 21.48 3.93 -26.05
C TYR A 293 21.61 4.22 -27.56
N ASN A 294 21.24 3.25 -28.41
CA ASN A 294 21.33 3.37 -29.87
C ASN A 294 20.47 4.50 -30.42
N LYS A 295 19.27 4.69 -29.87
CA LYS A 295 18.37 5.78 -30.26
C LYS A 295 18.90 7.14 -29.78
N THR A 296 19.44 7.22 -28.56
CA THR A 296 20.06 8.43 -28.02
C THR A 296 21.28 8.85 -28.84
N CYS A 297 22.16 7.90 -29.20
CA CYS A 297 23.33 8.17 -30.05
C CYS A 297 22.97 8.67 -31.45
N LYS A 298 21.80 8.30 -31.98
CA LYS A 298 21.29 8.78 -33.27
C LYS A 298 20.59 10.14 -33.17
N GLY A 299 20.56 10.77 -31.99
CA GLY A 299 19.87 12.04 -31.76
C GLY A 299 18.35 11.94 -31.88
N VAL A 300 17.79 10.73 -31.77
CA VAL A 300 16.34 10.51 -31.79
C VAL A 300 15.82 10.81 -30.38
N HIS A 301 14.83 11.70 -30.28
CA HIS A 301 14.16 11.95 -29.00
C HIS A 301 13.43 10.69 -28.56
N ILE A 302 13.79 10.16 -27.40
CA ILE A 302 13.15 9.00 -26.80
C ILE A 302 12.33 9.51 -25.63
N ASP A 303 11.03 9.31 -25.70
CA ASP A 303 10.18 9.54 -24.55
C ASP A 303 10.21 8.29 -23.66
N VAL A 304 11.04 8.35 -22.61
CA VAL A 304 11.10 7.31 -21.58
C VAL A 304 10.23 7.76 -20.41
N SER A 305 9.20 6.99 -20.10
CA SER A 305 8.36 7.28 -18.94
C SER A 305 9.16 7.13 -17.64
N GLU A 306 8.74 7.85 -16.60
CA GLU A 306 9.39 7.77 -15.29
C GLU A 306 9.40 6.34 -14.74
N GLY A 307 8.24 5.65 -14.81
CA GLY A 307 8.12 4.27 -14.35
C GLY A 307 9.00 3.31 -15.14
N GLU A 308 9.13 3.49 -16.46
CA GLU A 308 10.05 2.67 -17.27
C GLU A 308 11.50 2.87 -16.84
N ALA A 309 11.93 4.11 -16.67
CA ALA A 309 13.29 4.41 -16.23
C ALA A 309 13.58 3.88 -14.83
N GLN A 310 12.68 4.07 -13.88
CA GLN A 310 12.79 3.52 -12.52
C GLN A 310 12.95 2.00 -12.53
N LEU A 311 12.08 1.28 -13.25
CA LEU A 311 12.16 -0.18 -13.34
C LEU A 311 13.47 -0.67 -13.97
N ALA A 312 13.96 0.01 -15.01
CA ALA A 312 15.23 -0.37 -15.64
C ALA A 312 16.44 -0.13 -14.71
N VAL A 313 16.43 0.95 -13.92
CA VAL A 313 17.45 1.21 -12.90
C VAL A 313 17.40 0.12 -11.83
N ILE A 314 16.22 -0.19 -11.28
CA ILE A 314 16.04 -1.25 -10.28
C ILE A 314 16.53 -2.60 -10.82
N HIS A 315 16.13 -2.98 -12.03
CA HIS A 315 16.60 -4.22 -12.65
C HIS A 315 18.12 -4.25 -12.80
N THR A 316 18.75 -3.12 -13.12
CA THR A 316 20.22 -3.03 -13.19
C THR A 316 20.86 -3.28 -11.82
N TYR A 317 20.30 -2.69 -10.75
CA TYR A 317 20.76 -2.94 -9.38
C TYR A 317 20.57 -4.40 -8.96
N LEU A 318 19.39 -4.99 -9.22
CA LEU A 318 19.10 -6.38 -8.87
C LEU A 318 20.05 -7.34 -9.57
N PHE A 319 20.30 -7.14 -10.87
CA PHE A 319 21.23 -7.98 -11.64
C PHE A 319 22.67 -7.89 -11.11
N ILE A 320 23.13 -6.70 -10.71
CA ILE A 320 24.44 -6.56 -10.04
C ILE A 320 24.41 -7.26 -8.68
N GLY A 321 23.29 -7.20 -7.96
CA GLY A 321 23.09 -7.89 -6.69
C GLY A 321 23.19 -9.41 -6.83
N GLU A 322 22.67 -9.96 -7.92
CA GLU A 322 22.83 -11.38 -8.26
C GLU A 322 24.30 -11.72 -8.51
N ILE A 323 24.99 -10.97 -9.37
CA ILE A 323 26.43 -11.15 -9.61
C ILE A 323 27.23 -11.10 -8.30
N ALA A 324 26.95 -10.11 -7.45
CA ALA A 324 27.59 -9.93 -6.15
C ALA A 324 27.34 -11.13 -5.22
N THR A 325 26.09 -11.61 -5.17
CA THR A 325 25.71 -12.77 -4.35
C THR A 325 26.46 -14.01 -4.80
N TYR A 326 26.51 -14.29 -6.10
CA TYR A 326 27.25 -15.45 -6.62
C TYR A 326 28.76 -15.33 -6.41
N THR A 327 29.32 -14.13 -6.56
CA THR A 327 30.74 -13.88 -6.29
C THR A 327 31.08 -14.21 -4.84
N SER A 328 30.24 -13.79 -3.90
CA SER A 328 30.44 -14.04 -2.46
C SER A 328 30.28 -15.50 -2.03
N GLN A 329 29.68 -16.37 -2.86
CA GLN A 329 29.54 -17.80 -2.55
C GLN A 329 30.78 -18.62 -2.94
N VAL A 330 31.64 -18.06 -3.80
CA VAL A 330 32.83 -18.73 -4.33
C VAL A 330 34.11 -18.31 -3.59
N GLU A 331 34.11 -17.14 -2.94
CA GLU A 331 35.16 -16.68 -2.01
C GLU A 331 35.07 -17.34 -0.61
#